data_AF-A0A8X6FCV9-F1
#
_entry.id   AF-A0A8X6FCV9-F1
#
_cell.length_a   1.000
_cell.length_b   1.000
_cell.length_c   1.000
_cell.angle_alpha   90.00
_cell.angle_beta   90.00
_cell.angle_gamma   90.00
#
_symmetry.space_group_name_H-M   'P 1'
#
loop_
_entity.id
_entity.type
_entity.pdbx_description
1 polymer ?
#
loop_
_entity_poly.entity_id
_entity_poly.type
_entity_poly.pdbx_seq_one_letter_code
_entity_poly.pdbx_strand_id
1 'polypeptide(L)'
;ALESALRKRLKESLRSKEKALSKDGKKNLTKGKSTLSSKLVSKTSIKSKTSKELGLKFDAYVKGAKKAIRKGSPKPEISKATKDDPEKLSYRSSSSNEDTSKQELQLLKNMQEAAFTAQERYEVLNARDSYLRLKDSKKGDSKVKKVSGTCPDMCPEKERYSRITKNCLAIFETKMAFDSMGSSKDVDHHYMVKEYSRSSADQQEPLPHELRPVSVLKFTMDYLICNLVDRKNHNISIAEWYDFIWNRTRSIRKDITQQQLCDVECVEILEKCARFHILCAELLSEEDTATFDPKINNENLTKCLQTLKHMYHDLQSKGIQCPNEAEFRAYDILLSLTEGETLRLVKDLNKNILISTC
;
A
#
# COMPACT_ATOMS: atom_id res chain seq x y z
N ALA A 1 23.26 -16.46 11.82
CA ALA A 1 22.49 -17.01 12.95
C ALA A 1 21.03 -17.33 12.57
N LEU A 2 20.18 -16.34 12.24
CA LEU A 2 18.75 -16.57 11.94
C LEU A 2 18.48 -17.48 10.72
N GLU A 3 19.22 -17.31 9.62
CA GLU A 3 19.12 -18.20 8.45
C GLU A 3 19.55 -19.64 8.78
N SER A 4 20.56 -19.79 9.65
CA SER A 4 20.99 -21.09 10.15
C SER A 4 19.96 -21.70 11.12
N ALA A 5 19.28 -20.87 11.92
CA ALA A 5 18.23 -21.28 12.84
C ALA A 5 16.94 -21.69 12.09
N LEU A 6 16.54 -20.92 11.07
CA LEU A 6 15.44 -21.24 10.15
C LEU A 6 15.73 -22.50 9.35
N ARG A 7 16.95 -22.65 8.80
CA ARG A 7 17.36 -23.91 8.13
C ARG A 7 17.38 -25.10 9.09
N LYS A 8 17.72 -24.89 10.36
CA LYS A 8 17.73 -25.94 11.39
C LYS A 8 16.30 -26.35 11.78
N ARG A 9 15.43 -25.39 12.08
CA ARG A 9 14.00 -25.63 12.36
C ARG A 9 13.24 -26.24 11.17
N LEU A 10 13.52 -25.79 9.95
CA LEU A 10 12.95 -26.37 8.73
C LEU A 10 13.43 -27.83 8.53
N LYS A 11 14.70 -28.12 8.79
CA LYS A 11 15.24 -29.49 8.76
C LYS A 11 14.63 -30.38 9.84
N GLU A 12 14.35 -29.84 11.03
CA GLU A 12 13.72 -30.56 12.13
C GLU A 12 12.24 -30.86 11.85
N SER A 13 11.48 -29.87 11.34
CA SER A 13 10.08 -30.03 10.91
C SER A 13 9.94 -31.02 9.74
N LEU A 14 10.84 -30.96 8.75
CA LEU A 14 10.87 -31.92 7.63
C LEU A 14 11.26 -33.34 8.09
N ARG A 15 12.15 -33.49 9.07
CA ARG A 15 12.48 -34.80 9.66
C ARG A 15 11.29 -35.39 10.43
N SER A 16 10.51 -34.56 11.11
CA SER A 16 9.29 -34.98 11.79
C SER A 16 8.22 -35.43 10.78
N LYS A 17 8.05 -34.71 9.66
CA LYS A 17 7.17 -35.12 8.56
C LYS A 17 7.66 -36.39 7.85
N GLU A 18 8.96 -36.55 7.61
CA GLU A 18 9.54 -37.79 7.02
C GLU A 18 9.31 -39.04 7.88
N LYS A 19 9.23 -38.89 9.21
CA LYS A 19 8.88 -39.99 10.13
C LYS A 19 7.40 -40.39 10.04
N ALA A 20 6.52 -39.49 9.60
CA ALA A 20 5.07 -39.70 9.50
C ALA A 20 4.59 -40.24 8.13
N LEU A 21 5.48 -40.42 7.15
CA LEU A 21 5.13 -40.78 5.76
C LEU A 21 5.55 -42.21 5.36
N SER A 22 4.69 -42.85 4.55
CA SER A 22 4.92 -44.16 3.90
C SER A 22 6.15 -44.15 2.96
N LYS A 23 6.69 -45.34 2.62
CA LYS A 23 7.92 -45.53 1.82
C LYS A 23 7.88 -44.80 0.47
N ASP A 24 6.73 -44.70 -0.19
CA ASP A 24 6.59 -43.98 -1.47
C ASP A 24 6.59 -42.44 -1.30
N GLY A 25 6.10 -41.93 -0.17
CA GLY A 25 6.18 -40.52 0.19
C GLY A 25 7.62 -40.04 0.43
N LYS A 26 8.49 -40.92 0.94
CA LYS A 26 9.93 -40.63 1.17
C LYS A 26 10.73 -40.47 -0.14
N LYS A 27 10.39 -41.23 -1.19
CA LYS A 27 11.04 -41.13 -2.51
C LYS A 27 10.68 -39.85 -3.26
N ASN A 28 9.43 -39.39 -3.17
CA ASN A 28 9.00 -38.15 -3.82
C ASN A 28 9.60 -36.89 -3.17
N LEU A 29 9.76 -36.88 -1.84
CA LEU A 29 10.33 -35.74 -1.11
C LEU A 29 11.84 -35.56 -1.33
N THR A 30 12.59 -36.67 -1.47
CA THR A 30 14.03 -36.64 -1.75
C THR A 30 14.34 -36.12 -3.16
N LYS A 31 13.50 -36.45 -4.15
CA LYS A 31 13.60 -35.89 -5.50
C LYS A 31 13.34 -34.37 -5.50
N GLY A 32 12.34 -33.91 -4.74
CA GLY A 32 12.02 -32.48 -4.56
C GLY A 32 13.11 -31.64 -3.86
N LYS A 33 13.86 -32.23 -2.91
CA LYS A 33 14.97 -31.55 -2.21
C LYS A 33 16.10 -31.09 -3.16
N SER A 34 16.42 -31.90 -4.17
CA SER A 34 17.50 -31.59 -5.13
C SER A 34 17.16 -30.40 -6.04
N THR A 35 15.89 -30.30 -6.46
CA THR A 35 15.40 -29.24 -7.36
C THR A 35 15.12 -27.93 -6.61
N LEU A 36 14.70 -28.00 -5.34
CA LEU A 36 14.38 -26.82 -4.54
C LEU A 36 15.64 -26.09 -4.05
N SER A 37 16.70 -26.84 -3.71
CA SER A 37 17.96 -26.25 -3.22
C SER A 37 18.73 -25.49 -4.31
N SER A 38 18.69 -25.95 -5.57
CA SER A 38 19.31 -25.25 -6.71
C SER A 38 18.50 -24.03 -7.15
N LYS A 39 17.16 -24.10 -7.13
CA LYS A 39 16.25 -22.98 -7.38
C LYS A 39 16.29 -21.90 -6.28
N LEU A 40 16.55 -22.26 -5.02
CA LEU A 40 16.69 -21.28 -3.94
C LEU A 40 17.95 -20.44 -4.11
N VAL A 41 19.11 -21.07 -4.38
CA VAL A 41 20.40 -20.36 -4.52
C VAL A 41 20.39 -19.37 -5.69
N SER A 42 19.75 -19.71 -6.81
CA SER A 42 19.58 -18.77 -7.95
C SER A 42 18.61 -17.64 -7.63
N LYS A 43 17.50 -17.91 -6.94
CA LYS A 43 16.54 -16.88 -6.49
C LYS A 43 17.14 -15.91 -5.47
N THR A 44 18.03 -16.36 -4.58
CA THR A 44 18.70 -15.48 -3.61
C THR A 44 19.64 -14.49 -4.30
N SER A 45 20.36 -14.94 -5.34
CA SER A 45 21.23 -14.05 -6.13
C SER A 45 20.42 -13.01 -6.89
N ILE A 46 19.32 -13.41 -7.53
CA ILE A 46 18.40 -12.51 -8.25
C ILE A 46 17.76 -11.50 -7.27
N LYS A 47 17.24 -11.96 -6.13
CA LYS A 47 16.63 -11.11 -5.10
C LYS A 47 17.62 -10.09 -4.54
N SER A 48 18.89 -10.48 -4.33
CA SER A 48 19.94 -9.56 -3.88
C SER A 48 20.28 -8.49 -4.92
N LYS A 49 20.22 -8.83 -6.21
CA LYS A 49 20.43 -7.87 -7.32
C LYS A 49 19.26 -6.90 -7.43
N THR A 50 18.02 -7.40 -7.37
CA THR A 50 16.80 -6.57 -7.42
C THR A 50 16.70 -5.62 -6.22
N SER A 51 17.03 -6.09 -5.00
CA SER A 51 17.05 -5.24 -3.80
C SER A 51 18.09 -4.12 -3.92
N LYS A 52 19.29 -4.40 -4.44
CA LYS A 52 20.32 -3.37 -4.71
C LYS A 52 19.86 -2.35 -5.75
N GLU A 53 19.29 -2.80 -6.86
CA GLU A 53 18.79 -1.90 -7.92
C GLU A 53 17.67 -1.00 -7.41
N LEU A 54 16.75 -1.55 -6.61
CA LEU A 54 15.69 -0.75 -6.01
C LEU A 54 16.25 0.23 -4.96
N GLY A 55 17.26 -0.16 -4.18
CA GLY A 55 17.98 0.74 -3.30
C GLY A 55 18.57 1.94 -4.06
N LEU A 56 19.20 1.70 -5.22
CA LEU A 56 19.71 2.77 -6.09
C LEU A 56 18.58 3.65 -6.65
N LYS A 57 17.45 3.06 -7.06
CA LYS A 57 16.25 3.80 -7.51
C LYS A 57 15.66 4.65 -6.38
N PHE A 58 15.64 4.12 -5.16
CA PHE A 58 15.22 4.85 -3.97
C PHE A 58 16.17 6.00 -3.66
N ASP A 59 17.48 5.78 -3.69
CA ASP A 59 18.47 6.84 -3.50
C ASP A 59 18.35 7.94 -4.57
N ALA A 60 18.06 7.55 -5.82
CA ALA A 60 17.78 8.50 -6.90
C ALA A 60 16.49 9.29 -6.66
N TYR A 61 15.42 8.61 -6.21
CA TYR A 61 14.18 9.25 -5.78
C TYR A 61 14.43 10.26 -4.66
N VAL A 62 15.15 9.86 -3.60
CA VAL A 62 15.53 10.73 -2.47
C VAL A 62 16.34 11.93 -2.95
N LYS A 63 17.30 11.74 -3.86
CA LYS A 63 18.08 12.84 -4.45
C LYS A 63 17.18 13.81 -5.25
N GLY A 64 16.26 13.28 -6.04
CA GLY A 64 15.31 14.05 -6.84
C GLY A 64 14.36 14.86 -5.97
N ALA A 65 13.75 14.23 -4.96
CA ALA A 65 12.84 14.88 -4.04
C ALA A 65 13.54 15.94 -3.15
N LYS A 66 14.77 15.69 -2.68
CA LYS A 66 15.60 16.72 -2.02
C LYS A 66 15.87 17.93 -2.91
N LYS A 67 16.08 17.72 -4.22
CA LYS A 67 16.25 18.81 -5.20
C LYS A 67 14.96 19.58 -5.44
N ALA A 68 13.80 18.91 -5.46
CA ALA A 68 12.50 19.53 -5.63
C ALA A 68 12.15 20.45 -4.43
N ILE A 69 12.38 19.97 -3.20
CA ILE A 69 12.16 20.76 -1.98
C ILE A 69 13.01 22.04 -1.97
N ARG A 70 14.26 21.98 -2.44
CA ARG A 70 15.16 23.14 -2.51
C ARG A 70 14.78 24.17 -3.57
N LYS A 71 13.99 23.79 -4.59
CA LYS A 71 13.61 24.68 -5.70
C LYS A 71 12.31 25.45 -5.46
N GLY A 72 11.57 25.13 -4.40
CA GLY A 72 10.24 25.71 -4.17
C GLY A 72 9.22 25.23 -5.20
N SER A 73 7.96 25.09 -4.79
CA SER A 73 6.87 24.71 -5.69
C SER A 73 6.67 25.79 -6.77
N PRO A 74 6.44 25.44 -8.05
CA PRO A 74 6.02 26.41 -9.05
C PRO A 74 4.73 27.11 -8.60
N LYS A 75 4.68 28.44 -8.70
CA LYS A 75 3.43 29.20 -8.57
C LYS A 75 2.46 28.70 -9.66
N PRO A 76 1.18 28.42 -9.33
CA PRO A 76 0.20 28.12 -10.36
C PRO A 76 0.00 29.36 -11.26
N GLU A 77 0.21 29.18 -12.57
CA GLU A 77 -0.11 30.18 -13.57
C GLU A 77 -1.63 30.39 -13.61
N ILE A 78 -2.05 31.62 -13.34
CA ILE A 78 -3.44 32.07 -13.46
C ILE A 78 -3.73 32.20 -14.96
N SER A 79 -4.43 31.22 -15.53
CA SER A 79 -4.99 31.34 -16.88
C SER A 79 -6.08 32.41 -16.89
N LYS A 80 -5.89 33.41 -17.75
CA LYS A 80 -6.76 34.58 -17.95
C LYS A 80 -8.21 34.17 -18.26
N ALA A 81 -9.15 34.73 -17.51
CA ALA A 81 -10.58 34.63 -17.75
C ALA A 81 -10.97 35.41 -19.01
N THR A 82 -11.69 34.78 -19.93
CA THR A 82 -12.48 35.44 -20.97
C THR A 82 -13.82 35.87 -20.37
N LYS A 83 -14.17 37.13 -20.61
CA LYS A 83 -15.47 37.75 -20.28
C LYS A 83 -16.57 37.09 -21.10
N ASP A 84 -17.75 36.88 -20.49
CA ASP A 84 -19.05 37.00 -21.14
C ASP A 84 -20.17 37.22 -20.10
N ASP A 85 -21.22 37.88 -20.57
CA ASP A 85 -22.16 38.82 -19.90
C ASP A 85 -23.23 38.27 -18.93
N PRO A 86 -23.92 39.15 -18.17
CA PRO A 86 -24.84 38.80 -17.09
C PRO A 86 -26.33 38.80 -17.51
N GLU A 87 -27.09 37.78 -17.09
CA GLU A 87 -28.55 37.81 -16.80
C GLU A 87 -28.91 36.39 -16.28
N LYS A 88 -29.72 36.13 -15.25
CA LYS A 88 -30.84 36.85 -14.63
C LYS A 88 -31.06 36.26 -13.23
N LEU A 89 -31.38 37.11 -12.25
CA LEU A 89 -31.69 36.71 -10.87
C LEU A 89 -32.98 35.89 -10.77
N SER A 90 -32.96 34.84 -9.94
CA SER A 90 -34.12 34.41 -9.17
C SER A 90 -33.76 34.30 -7.69
N TYR A 91 -34.46 35.08 -6.87
CA TYR A 91 -34.31 35.20 -5.42
C TYR A 91 -34.63 33.90 -4.67
N ARG A 92 -33.69 33.39 -3.85
CA ARG A 92 -33.99 32.84 -2.51
C ARG A 92 -32.72 32.64 -1.65
N SER A 93 -32.86 32.96 -0.35
CA SER A 93 -31.93 32.81 0.79
C SER A 93 -30.67 33.69 0.85
N SER A 94 -30.78 34.82 1.55
CA SER A 94 -29.75 35.87 1.66
C SER A 94 -28.83 35.76 2.89
N SER A 95 -29.09 34.89 3.88
CA SER A 95 -28.25 34.83 5.09
C SER A 95 -27.11 33.80 5.03
N SER A 96 -27.26 32.70 4.27
CA SER A 96 -26.25 31.64 4.16
C SER A 96 -25.10 31.97 3.21
N ASN A 97 -25.34 32.84 2.23
CA ASN A 97 -24.37 33.16 1.19
C ASN A 97 -23.26 34.12 1.65
N GLU A 98 -23.55 35.05 2.56
CA GLU A 98 -22.55 35.97 3.10
C GLU A 98 -21.53 35.26 4.00
N ASP A 99 -22.00 34.39 4.90
CA ASP A 99 -21.12 33.66 5.82
C ASP A 99 -20.22 32.67 5.08
N THR A 100 -20.74 32.02 4.04
CA THR A 100 -19.95 31.14 3.16
C THR A 100 -18.87 31.92 2.39
N SER A 101 -19.19 33.14 1.94
CA SER A 101 -18.24 34.03 1.24
C SER A 101 -17.12 34.52 2.16
N LYS A 102 -17.46 34.90 3.40
CA LYS A 102 -16.48 35.28 4.44
C LYS A 102 -15.56 34.10 4.81
N GLN A 103 -16.12 32.90 4.96
CA GLN A 103 -15.36 31.68 5.23
C GLN A 103 -14.40 31.35 4.08
N GLU A 104 -14.85 31.46 2.83
CA GLU A 104 -14.01 31.24 1.65
C GLU A 104 -12.81 32.21 1.62
N LEU A 105 -13.06 33.50 1.89
CA LEU A 105 -12.01 34.51 1.93
C LEU A 105 -10.99 34.26 3.05
N GLN A 106 -11.45 33.78 4.22
CA GLN A 106 -10.56 33.44 5.32
C GLN A 106 -9.65 32.25 4.97
N LEU A 107 -10.19 31.20 4.35
CA LEU A 107 -9.39 30.04 3.93
C LEU A 107 -8.31 30.44 2.91
N LEU A 108 -8.65 31.32 1.96
CA LEU A 108 -7.70 31.84 0.98
C LEU A 108 -6.57 32.64 1.65
N LYS A 109 -6.87 33.43 2.69
CA LYS A 109 -5.85 34.15 3.47
C LYS A 109 -4.91 33.16 4.18
N ASN A 110 -5.47 32.18 4.89
CA ASN A 110 -4.68 31.16 5.60
C ASN A 110 -3.76 30.37 4.64
N MET A 111 -4.20 30.14 3.40
CA MET A 111 -3.38 29.48 2.38
C MET A 111 -2.18 30.30 1.89
N GLN A 112 -2.19 31.63 2.10
CA GLN A 112 -1.13 32.55 1.68
C GLN A 112 -0.13 32.85 2.79
N GLU A 113 -0.37 32.36 4.01
CA GLU A 113 0.53 32.56 5.14
C GLU A 113 1.85 31.82 4.93
N ALA A 114 2.95 32.47 5.34
CA ALA A 114 4.26 31.85 5.32
C ALA A 114 4.33 30.79 6.42
N ALA A 115 4.71 29.56 6.07
CA ALA A 115 4.78 28.43 6.99
C ALA A 115 6.20 27.86 7.10
N PHE A 116 6.77 27.97 8.29
CA PHE A 116 8.13 27.56 8.61
C PHE A 116 8.17 26.32 9.50
N THR A 117 7.16 26.13 10.36
CA THR A 117 7.04 24.96 11.23
C THR A 117 6.17 23.86 10.62
N ALA A 118 6.28 22.62 11.12
CA ALA A 118 5.42 21.52 10.70
C ALA A 118 3.93 21.80 10.99
N GLN A 119 3.64 22.51 12.08
CA GLN A 119 2.29 22.88 12.49
C GLN A 119 1.69 23.91 11.52
N GLU A 120 2.41 24.99 11.24
CA GLU A 120 1.97 26.01 10.27
C GLU A 120 1.75 25.39 8.88
N ARG A 121 2.64 24.50 8.43
CA ARG A 121 2.48 23.82 7.13
C ARG A 121 1.25 22.92 7.11
N TYR A 122 0.97 22.23 8.21
CA TYR A 122 -0.27 21.45 8.34
C TYR A 122 -1.50 22.35 8.25
N GLU A 123 -1.50 23.51 8.90
CA GLU A 123 -2.62 24.47 8.90
C GLU A 123 -2.89 25.05 7.51
N VAL A 124 -1.85 25.46 6.79
CA VAL A 124 -1.94 25.91 5.38
C VAL A 124 -2.56 24.83 4.48
N LEU A 125 -2.10 23.58 4.61
CA LEU A 125 -2.61 22.46 3.82
C LEU A 125 -4.04 22.07 4.22
N ASN A 126 -4.37 22.19 5.51
CA ASN A 126 -5.73 21.97 5.99
C ASN A 126 -6.69 23.03 5.43
N ALA A 127 -6.29 24.30 5.42
CA ALA A 127 -7.06 25.38 4.80
C ALA A 127 -7.28 25.14 3.30
N ARG A 128 -6.23 24.72 2.57
CA ARG A 128 -6.34 24.34 1.15
C ARG A 128 -7.37 23.23 0.94
N ASP A 129 -7.29 22.17 1.72
CA ASP A 129 -8.16 21.01 1.55
C ASP A 129 -9.61 21.35 1.94
N SER A 130 -9.83 22.15 2.98
CA SER A 130 -11.16 22.69 3.33
C SER A 130 -11.73 23.57 2.22
N TYR A 131 -10.91 24.42 1.60
CA TYR A 131 -11.32 25.28 0.49
C TYR A 131 -11.74 24.48 -0.75
N LEU A 132 -10.96 23.45 -1.12
CA LEU A 132 -11.28 22.59 -2.28
C LEU A 132 -12.63 21.88 -2.07
N ARG A 133 -12.86 21.33 -0.88
CA ARG A 133 -14.13 20.65 -0.57
C ARG A 133 -15.30 21.61 -0.50
N LEU A 134 -15.11 22.83 0.01
CA LEU A 134 -16.14 23.88 -0.01
C LEU A 134 -16.56 24.21 -1.45
N LYS A 135 -15.59 24.27 -2.38
CA LYS A 135 -15.86 24.51 -3.80
C LYS A 135 -16.57 23.34 -4.49
N ASP A 136 -16.22 22.10 -4.14
CA ASP A 136 -16.87 20.93 -4.73
C ASP A 136 -18.32 20.80 -4.26
N SER A 137 -18.62 21.10 -3.00
CA SER A 137 -20.01 21.16 -2.48
C SER A 137 -20.88 22.17 -3.24
N LYS A 138 -20.31 23.26 -3.76
CA LYS A 138 -21.04 24.26 -4.56
C LYS A 138 -21.36 23.80 -5.99
N LYS A 139 -20.61 22.83 -6.53
CA LYS A 139 -20.74 22.42 -7.94
C LYS A 139 -21.93 21.50 -8.21
N GLY A 140 -22.56 20.92 -7.19
CA GLY A 140 -23.83 20.17 -7.30
C GLY A 140 -23.83 18.99 -8.30
N ASP A 141 -22.67 18.58 -8.81
CA ASP A 141 -22.57 17.66 -9.94
C ASP A 141 -22.79 16.22 -9.44
N SER A 142 -23.95 15.65 -9.75
CA SER A 142 -24.37 14.30 -9.32
C SER A 142 -23.66 13.15 -10.05
N LYS A 143 -22.63 13.43 -10.84
CA LYS A 143 -21.81 12.40 -11.50
C LYS A 143 -20.64 12.02 -10.61
N VAL A 144 -20.66 10.77 -10.13
CA VAL A 144 -19.52 10.12 -9.48
C VAL A 144 -18.35 10.12 -10.46
N LYS A 145 -17.42 11.07 -10.28
CA LYS A 145 -16.19 11.13 -11.07
C LYS A 145 -15.18 10.18 -10.46
N LYS A 146 -14.61 9.31 -11.29
CA LYS A 146 -13.46 8.48 -10.91
C LYS A 146 -12.32 9.40 -10.48
N VAL A 147 -12.00 9.40 -9.19
CA VAL A 147 -10.88 10.20 -8.65
C VAL A 147 -9.57 9.56 -9.07
N SER A 148 -8.71 10.35 -9.72
CA SER A 148 -7.35 9.94 -10.08
C SER A 148 -6.37 10.56 -9.11
N GLY A 149 -5.55 9.74 -8.45
CA GLY A 149 -4.57 10.18 -7.47
C GLY A 149 -3.43 10.96 -8.09
N THR A 150 -2.97 12.00 -7.39
CA THR A 150 -1.89 12.90 -7.84
C THR A 150 -0.78 13.05 -6.80
N CYS A 151 -0.84 12.33 -5.67
CA CYS A 151 0.22 12.36 -4.67
C CYS A 151 1.53 11.80 -5.26
N PRO A 152 2.60 12.61 -5.38
CA PRO A 152 3.86 12.16 -5.98
C PRO A 152 4.70 11.28 -5.03
N ASP A 153 4.31 11.19 -3.76
CA ASP A 153 5.11 10.62 -2.68
C ASP A 153 4.44 9.38 -2.06
N MET A 154 5.23 8.56 -1.36
CA MET A 154 4.72 7.39 -0.64
C MET A 154 3.72 7.74 0.48
N CYS A 155 3.73 8.98 0.98
CA CYS A 155 2.79 9.54 1.96
C CYS A 155 2.37 10.95 1.54
N PRO A 156 1.06 11.30 1.51
CA PRO A 156 0.58 12.64 1.19
C PRO A 156 1.15 13.73 2.11
N GLU A 157 1.42 14.90 1.56
CA GLU A 157 2.10 15.99 2.28
C GLU A 157 1.39 16.43 3.56
N LYS A 158 0.07 16.62 3.51
CA LYS A 158 -0.71 16.99 4.70
C LYS A 158 -0.63 15.92 5.79
N GLU A 159 -0.67 14.65 5.40
CA GLU A 159 -0.55 13.54 6.35
C GLU A 159 0.83 13.54 7.00
N ARG A 160 1.89 13.79 6.23
CA ARG A 160 3.25 13.87 6.80
C ARG A 160 3.32 14.89 7.92
N TYR A 161 2.91 16.14 7.65
CA TYR A 161 2.94 17.18 8.68
C TYR A 161 1.99 16.87 9.84
N SER A 162 0.81 16.31 9.59
CA SER A 162 -0.11 15.90 10.67
C SER A 162 0.53 14.88 11.62
N ARG A 163 1.27 13.90 11.08
CA ARG A 163 1.92 12.86 11.89
C ARG A 163 3.18 13.37 12.59
N ILE A 164 3.89 14.31 11.99
CA ILE A 164 5.02 15.01 12.61
C ILE A 164 4.54 15.84 13.80
N THR A 165 3.48 16.64 13.64
CA THR A 165 2.97 17.52 14.71
C THR A 165 2.42 16.73 15.89
N LYS A 166 1.77 15.60 15.62
CA LYS A 166 1.25 14.67 16.63
C LYS A 166 2.31 13.73 17.21
N ASN A 167 3.55 13.78 16.72
CA ASN A 167 4.65 12.89 17.11
C ASN A 167 4.27 11.39 17.01
N CYS A 168 3.54 11.01 15.95
CA CYS A 168 3.03 9.65 15.74
C CYS A 168 3.65 8.98 14.51
N LEU A 169 4.98 9.06 14.40
CA LEU A 169 5.76 8.39 13.35
C LEU A 169 6.14 6.97 13.79
N ALA A 170 6.03 6.01 12.87
CA ALA A 170 6.56 4.68 13.12
C ALA A 170 8.10 4.69 13.04
N ILE A 171 8.77 3.76 13.73
CA ILE A 171 10.25 3.66 13.73
C ILE A 171 10.79 3.57 12.28
N PHE A 172 10.11 2.83 11.41
CA PHE A 172 10.44 2.68 9.97
C PHE A 172 10.32 3.95 9.13
N GLU A 173 9.77 5.03 9.70
CA GLU A 173 9.63 6.33 9.04
C GLU A 173 10.65 7.35 9.59
N THR A 174 11.55 6.89 10.47
CA THR A 174 12.60 7.69 11.08
C THR A 174 13.97 7.19 10.65
N LYS A 175 14.99 8.05 10.74
CA LYS A 175 16.38 7.63 10.48
C LYS A 175 16.85 6.49 11.39
N MET A 176 16.23 6.28 12.56
CA MET A 176 16.58 5.19 13.48
C MET A 176 16.44 3.81 12.85
N ALA A 177 15.50 3.64 11.92
CA ALA A 177 15.37 2.36 11.24
C ALA A 177 16.53 2.08 10.26
N PHE A 178 17.23 3.11 9.77
CA PHE A 178 18.21 3.03 8.67
C PHE A 178 19.65 3.34 9.08
N ASP A 179 19.88 4.04 10.19
CA ASP A 179 21.20 4.43 10.66
C ASP A 179 21.37 4.05 12.13
N SER A 180 22.36 3.21 12.42
CA SER A 180 22.71 2.77 13.78
C SER A 180 23.39 3.87 14.61
N MET A 181 23.86 4.94 13.98
CA MET A 181 24.52 6.10 14.62
C MET A 181 23.58 7.31 14.78
N GLY A 182 22.35 7.24 14.25
CA GLY A 182 21.41 8.35 14.28
C GLY A 182 20.79 8.56 15.66
N SER A 183 21.05 9.70 16.30
CA SER A 183 20.32 10.13 17.50
C SER A 183 18.97 10.77 17.12
N SER A 184 17.88 10.24 17.69
CA SER A 184 16.56 10.82 17.98
C SER A 184 15.96 11.90 17.04
N LYS A 185 14.77 11.60 16.51
CA LYS A 185 13.74 12.53 15.98
C LYS A 185 13.97 13.26 14.66
N ASP A 186 15.08 13.05 13.97
CA ASP A 186 15.23 13.57 12.60
C ASP A 186 14.19 12.93 11.65
N VAL A 187 13.16 13.70 11.32
CA VAL A 187 12.12 13.31 10.37
C VAL A 187 12.68 13.39 8.96
N ASP A 188 12.58 12.29 8.21
CA ASP A 188 12.85 12.29 6.78
C ASP A 188 11.59 11.88 6.02
N HIS A 189 10.97 12.84 5.32
CA HIS A 189 9.73 12.64 4.57
C HIS A 189 9.82 11.50 3.55
N HIS A 190 11.02 11.14 3.10
CA HIS A 190 11.22 10.09 2.11
C HIS A 190 10.99 8.68 2.67
N TYR A 191 11.04 8.49 3.99
CA TYR A 191 10.74 7.19 4.61
C TYR A 191 9.27 7.07 5.03
N MET A 192 8.51 8.17 5.01
CA MET A 192 7.12 8.18 5.42
C MET A 192 6.24 7.49 4.38
N VAL A 193 5.41 6.55 4.83
CA VAL A 193 4.46 5.83 3.97
C VAL A 193 3.05 6.08 4.47
N LYS A 194 2.10 6.32 3.55
CA LYS A 194 0.70 6.61 3.87
C LYS A 194 0.13 5.58 4.84
N GLU A 195 -0.37 6.04 5.98
CA GLU A 195 -0.99 5.17 6.98
C GLU A 195 -2.40 4.75 6.54
N TYR A 196 -2.81 3.53 6.91
CA TYR A 196 -4.19 3.11 6.69
C TYR A 196 -5.11 3.81 7.69
N SER A 197 -6.07 4.57 7.16
CA SER A 197 -7.19 5.10 7.94
C SER A 197 -8.45 4.29 7.65
N ARG A 198 -9.22 3.95 8.69
CA ARG A 198 -10.53 3.29 8.54
C ARG A 198 -11.55 4.26 7.98
N SER A 199 -12.44 3.79 7.12
CA SER A 199 -13.59 4.58 6.67
C SER A 199 -14.56 4.82 7.82
N SER A 200 -14.97 6.08 8.03
CA SER A 200 -16.06 6.47 8.93
C SER A 200 -17.20 7.11 8.12
N ALA A 201 -18.39 7.19 8.71
CA ALA A 201 -19.55 7.83 8.06
C ALA A 201 -19.29 9.30 7.73
N ASP A 202 -18.51 9.99 8.57
CA ASP A 202 -18.12 11.39 8.37
C ASP A 202 -16.88 11.55 7.47
N GLN A 203 -16.30 10.44 6.98
CA GLN A 203 -15.11 10.53 6.13
C GLN A 203 -15.50 11.09 4.76
N GLN A 204 -15.06 12.33 4.51
CA GLN A 204 -15.20 12.98 3.21
C GLN A 204 -14.48 12.20 2.11
N GLU A 205 -14.96 12.35 0.87
CA GLU A 205 -14.28 11.79 -0.30
C GLU A 205 -12.83 12.29 -0.36
N PRO A 206 -11.88 11.40 -0.70
CA PRO A 206 -10.48 11.77 -0.77
C PRO A 206 -10.24 12.76 -1.92
N LEU A 207 -9.45 13.79 -1.67
CA LEU A 207 -8.98 14.69 -2.73
C LEU A 207 -7.92 13.98 -3.60
N PRO A 208 -7.74 14.37 -4.87
CA PRO A 208 -6.73 13.77 -5.76
C PRO A 208 -5.33 13.69 -5.14
N HIS A 209 -4.85 14.75 -4.48
CA HIS A 209 -3.52 14.78 -3.86
C HIS A 209 -3.41 13.99 -2.55
N GLU A 210 -4.52 13.45 -2.04
CA GLU A 210 -4.54 12.52 -0.90
C GLU A 210 -4.39 11.06 -1.36
N LEU A 211 -4.47 10.78 -2.67
CA LEU A 211 -4.37 9.45 -3.28
C LEU A 211 -3.10 9.32 -4.12
N ARG A 212 -2.41 8.19 -4.00
CA ARG A 212 -1.20 7.88 -4.81
C ARG A 212 -1.59 7.30 -6.17
N PRO A 213 -1.03 7.77 -7.29
CA PRO A 213 -1.21 7.13 -8.58
C PRO A 213 -0.53 5.75 -8.63
N VAL A 214 -0.90 4.93 -9.62
CA VAL A 214 -0.42 3.53 -9.80
C VAL A 214 1.11 3.43 -9.70
N SER A 215 1.84 4.31 -10.38
CA SER A 215 3.31 4.32 -10.37
C SER A 215 3.90 4.51 -8.97
N VAL A 216 3.30 5.38 -8.16
CA VAL A 216 3.73 5.63 -6.78
C VAL A 216 3.28 4.48 -5.86
N LEU A 217 2.11 3.89 -6.08
CA LEU A 217 1.66 2.71 -5.34
C LEU A 217 2.61 1.52 -5.57
N LYS A 218 3.00 1.28 -6.82
CA LYS A 218 3.98 0.23 -7.19
C LYS A 218 5.32 0.48 -6.53
N PHE A 219 5.86 1.69 -6.66
CA PHE A 219 7.11 2.09 -6.01
C PHE A 219 7.04 1.90 -4.50
N THR A 220 5.93 2.30 -3.87
CA THR A 220 5.74 2.14 -2.42
C THR A 220 5.73 0.67 -2.01
N MET A 221 4.99 -0.18 -2.74
CA MET A 221 4.96 -1.62 -2.46
C MET A 221 6.35 -2.24 -2.62
N ASP A 222 7.07 -1.91 -3.69
CA ASP A 222 8.43 -2.40 -3.91
C ASP A 222 9.38 -1.94 -2.80
N TYR A 223 9.26 -0.69 -2.35
CA TYR A 223 10.02 -0.18 -1.21
C TYR A 223 9.77 -0.99 0.07
N LEU A 224 8.50 -1.25 0.41
CA LEU A 224 8.15 -2.04 1.60
C LEU A 224 8.77 -3.45 1.53
N ILE A 225 8.59 -4.14 0.41
CA ILE A 225 9.05 -5.52 0.25
C ILE A 225 10.58 -5.60 0.22
N CYS A 226 11.25 -4.77 -0.57
CA CYS A 226 12.69 -4.90 -0.79
C CYS A 226 13.54 -4.27 0.31
N ASN A 227 13.03 -3.28 1.03
CA ASN A 227 13.83 -2.57 2.05
C ASN A 227 13.43 -2.90 3.49
N LEU A 228 12.19 -3.37 3.74
CA LEU A 228 11.70 -3.57 5.10
C LEU A 228 11.39 -5.04 5.44
N VAL A 229 10.86 -5.84 4.51
CA VAL A 229 10.48 -7.24 4.81
C VAL A 229 11.68 -8.09 5.24
N ASP A 230 12.80 -8.03 4.51
CA ASP A 230 13.99 -8.83 4.82
C ASP A 230 14.97 -8.11 5.77
N ARG A 231 14.61 -6.93 6.27
CA ARG A 231 15.56 -6.11 7.04
C ARG A 231 15.72 -6.66 8.44
N LYS A 232 16.95 -7.08 8.76
CA LYS A 232 17.34 -7.42 10.12
C LYS A 232 17.47 -6.11 10.91
N ASN A 233 16.46 -5.78 11.70
CA ASN A 233 16.60 -4.72 12.69
C ASN A 233 16.50 -5.32 14.08
N HIS A 234 17.63 -5.40 14.79
CA HIS A 234 17.70 -5.99 16.12
C HIS A 234 16.98 -5.15 17.19
N ASN A 235 16.61 -3.91 16.85
CA ASN A 235 15.97 -2.95 17.75
C ASN A 235 14.46 -2.81 17.51
N ILE A 236 13.85 -3.62 16.64
CA ILE A 236 12.42 -3.55 16.34
C ILE A 236 11.79 -4.89 16.65
N SER A 237 10.68 -4.88 17.40
CA SER A 237 9.93 -6.10 17.68
C SER A 237 9.27 -6.66 16.42
N ILE A 238 9.02 -7.97 16.40
CA ILE A 238 8.33 -8.59 15.27
C ILE A 238 6.88 -8.09 15.12
N ALA A 239 6.24 -7.73 16.24
CA ALA A 239 4.92 -7.08 16.28
C ALA A 239 4.94 -5.75 15.52
N GLU A 240 5.85 -4.84 15.87
CA GLU A 240 5.97 -3.53 15.22
C GLU A 240 6.30 -3.64 13.73
N TRP A 241 7.13 -4.63 13.36
CA TRP A 241 7.43 -4.92 11.97
C TRP A 241 6.19 -5.38 11.20
N TYR A 242 5.45 -6.34 11.74
CA TYR A 242 4.24 -6.86 11.13
C TYR A 242 3.17 -5.77 11.01
N ASP A 243 2.87 -5.08 12.11
CA ASP A 243 1.86 -4.02 12.18
C ASP A 243 2.15 -2.89 11.20
N PHE A 244 3.42 -2.48 11.08
CA PHE A 244 3.81 -1.45 10.12
C PHE A 244 3.53 -1.89 8.69
N ILE A 245 4.07 -3.03 8.25
CA ILE A 245 3.95 -3.46 6.86
C ILE A 245 2.49 -3.82 6.53
N TRP A 246 1.80 -4.51 7.42
CA TRP A 246 0.38 -4.82 7.31
C TRP A 246 -0.46 -3.54 7.16
N ASN A 247 -0.21 -2.52 7.97
CA ASN A 247 -0.92 -1.25 7.89
C ASN A 247 -0.66 -0.53 6.55
N ARG A 248 0.61 -0.41 6.13
CA ARG A 248 0.97 0.31 4.90
C ARG A 248 0.50 -0.41 3.63
N THR A 249 0.58 -1.74 3.60
CA THR A 249 0.04 -2.53 2.48
C THR A 249 -1.49 -2.42 2.40
N ARG A 250 -2.19 -2.38 3.53
CA ARG A 250 -3.63 -2.09 3.57
C ARG A 250 -3.99 -0.69 3.07
N SER A 251 -3.15 0.31 3.37
CA SER A 251 -3.29 1.67 2.84
C SER A 251 -3.15 1.71 1.31
N ILE A 252 -2.17 0.99 0.75
CA ILE A 252 -1.99 0.83 -0.70
C ILE A 252 -3.24 0.21 -1.33
N ARG A 253 -3.77 -0.86 -0.74
CA ARG A 253 -5.02 -1.49 -1.20
C ARG A 253 -6.21 -0.53 -1.17
N LYS A 254 -6.32 0.30 -0.12
CA LYS A 254 -7.38 1.31 -0.01
C LYS A 254 -7.27 2.35 -1.12
N ASP A 255 -6.07 2.81 -1.46
CA ASP A 255 -5.87 3.74 -2.58
C ASP A 255 -6.29 3.12 -3.93
N ILE A 256 -6.00 1.83 -4.15
CA ILE A 256 -6.44 1.10 -5.34
C ILE A 256 -7.97 1.06 -5.44
N THR A 257 -8.65 0.72 -4.34
CA THR A 257 -10.12 0.62 -4.33
C THR A 257 -10.79 1.98 -4.44
N GLN A 258 -10.30 3.00 -3.73
CA GLN A 258 -10.86 4.37 -3.79
C GLN A 258 -10.75 4.99 -5.20
N GLN A 259 -9.69 4.67 -5.93
CA GLN A 259 -9.49 5.13 -7.30
C GLN A 259 -10.13 4.21 -8.35
N GLN A 260 -10.73 3.09 -7.96
CA GLN A 260 -11.28 2.08 -8.87
C GLN A 260 -10.26 1.67 -9.96
N LEU A 261 -9.02 1.39 -9.55
CA LEU A 261 -7.95 0.98 -10.45
C LEU A 261 -8.08 -0.50 -10.80
N CYS A 262 -7.78 -0.86 -12.04
CA CYS A 262 -7.84 -2.23 -12.56
C CYS A 262 -6.91 -2.35 -13.77
N ASP A 263 -5.64 -2.65 -13.48
CA ASP A 263 -4.54 -2.83 -14.43
C ASP A 263 -3.54 -3.88 -13.90
N VAL A 264 -2.59 -4.27 -14.75
CA VAL A 264 -1.60 -5.33 -14.44
C VAL A 264 -0.66 -4.92 -13.31
N GLU A 265 -0.35 -3.63 -13.16
CA GLU A 265 0.50 -3.14 -12.07
C GLU A 265 -0.23 -3.24 -10.71
N CYS A 266 -1.52 -2.93 -10.68
CA CYS A 266 -2.36 -3.12 -9.50
C CYS A 266 -2.47 -4.59 -9.10
N VAL A 267 -2.61 -5.49 -10.09
CA VAL A 267 -2.56 -6.94 -9.86
C VAL A 267 -1.23 -7.32 -9.20
N GLU A 268 -0.09 -6.93 -9.76
CA GLU A 268 1.23 -7.23 -9.20
C GLU A 268 1.39 -6.74 -7.75
N ILE A 269 0.85 -5.55 -7.43
CA ILE A 269 0.86 -5.00 -6.07
C ILE A 269 0.03 -5.89 -5.12
N LEU A 270 -1.19 -6.27 -5.52
CA LEU A 270 -2.08 -7.10 -4.72
C LEU A 270 -1.53 -8.52 -4.53
N GLU A 271 -0.88 -9.07 -5.55
CA GLU A 271 -0.19 -10.35 -5.48
C GLU A 271 0.93 -10.32 -4.41
N LYS A 272 1.74 -9.26 -4.36
CA LYS A 272 2.76 -9.08 -3.32
C LYS A 272 2.14 -8.96 -1.93
N CYS A 273 1.02 -8.25 -1.82
CA CYS A 273 0.28 -8.14 -0.56
C CYS A 273 -0.23 -9.50 -0.07
N ALA A 274 -0.81 -10.32 -0.95
CA ALA A 274 -1.27 -11.67 -0.60
C ALA A 274 -0.10 -12.59 -0.21
N ARG A 275 1.01 -12.57 -0.95
CA ARG A 275 2.23 -13.32 -0.59
C ARG A 275 2.80 -12.89 0.77
N PHE A 276 2.73 -11.60 1.12
CA PHE A 276 3.14 -11.11 2.44
C PHE A 276 2.28 -11.72 3.56
N HIS A 277 0.95 -11.73 3.42
CA HIS A 277 0.07 -12.35 4.44
C HIS A 277 0.31 -13.86 4.59
N ILE A 278 0.54 -14.57 3.48
CA ILE A 278 0.89 -16.01 3.51
C ILE A 278 2.22 -16.23 4.22
N LEU A 279 3.21 -15.37 3.95
CA LEU A 279 4.50 -15.42 4.63
C LEU A 279 4.35 -15.20 6.14
N CYS A 280 3.59 -14.20 6.57
CA CYS A 280 3.35 -13.91 7.99
C CYS A 280 2.59 -15.03 8.69
N ALA A 281 1.65 -15.69 8.02
CA ALA A 281 0.93 -16.83 8.59
C ALA A 281 1.86 -17.97 8.99
N GLU A 282 2.92 -18.24 8.22
CA GLU A 282 3.94 -19.22 8.60
C GLU A 282 4.93 -18.66 9.64
N LEU A 283 5.51 -17.48 9.34
CA LEU A 283 6.58 -16.90 10.16
C LEU A 283 6.16 -16.59 11.60
N LEU A 284 4.89 -16.20 11.79
CA LEU A 284 4.36 -15.73 13.07
C LEU A 284 3.39 -16.73 13.70
N SER A 285 3.35 -17.96 13.20
CA SER A 285 2.42 -19.01 13.69
C SER A 285 2.65 -19.41 15.14
N GLU A 286 3.86 -19.22 15.66
CA GLU A 286 4.25 -19.52 17.04
C GLU A 286 4.13 -18.31 17.98
N GLU A 287 3.83 -17.11 17.45
CA GLU A 287 3.68 -15.90 18.25
C GLU A 287 2.31 -15.86 18.95
N ASP A 288 2.22 -15.09 20.03
CA ASP A 288 0.97 -14.93 20.76
C ASP A 288 -0.02 -14.02 20.02
N THR A 289 -1.32 -14.14 20.33
CA THR A 289 -2.38 -13.38 19.65
C THR A 289 -2.25 -11.85 19.79
N ALA A 290 -1.60 -11.34 20.85
CA ALA A 290 -1.38 -9.90 20.99
C ALA A 290 -0.28 -9.40 20.03
N THR A 291 0.66 -10.27 19.66
CA THR A 291 1.71 -10.01 18.67
C THR A 291 1.22 -10.24 17.23
N PHE A 292 0.48 -11.33 17.01
CA PHE A 292 -0.04 -11.70 15.70
C PHE A 292 -1.38 -12.42 15.84
N ASP A 293 -2.45 -11.81 15.31
CA ASP A 293 -3.76 -12.46 15.21
C ASP A 293 -3.89 -13.18 13.84
N PRO A 294 -3.85 -14.54 13.81
CA PRO A 294 -3.94 -15.28 12.55
C PRO A 294 -5.29 -15.11 11.85
N LYS A 295 -6.36 -14.87 12.62
CA LYS A 295 -7.70 -14.65 12.06
C LYS A 295 -7.76 -13.32 11.33
N ILE A 296 -7.26 -12.25 11.94
CA ILE A 296 -7.18 -10.94 11.29
C ILE A 296 -6.29 -11.01 10.04
N ASN A 297 -5.15 -11.70 10.10
CA ASN A 297 -4.29 -11.89 8.93
C ASN A 297 -5.03 -12.60 7.79
N ASN A 298 -5.71 -13.72 8.11
CA ASN A 298 -6.48 -14.49 7.13
C ASN A 298 -7.63 -13.67 6.53
N GLU A 299 -8.37 -12.89 7.33
CA GLU A 299 -9.42 -12.00 6.80
C GLU A 299 -8.86 -10.98 5.79
N ASN A 300 -7.66 -10.44 6.02
CA ASN A 300 -7.03 -9.51 5.09
C ASN A 300 -6.54 -10.21 3.82
N LEU A 301 -6.01 -11.43 3.94
CA LEU A 301 -5.65 -12.29 2.83
C LEU A 301 -6.88 -12.63 1.96
N THR A 302 -7.98 -13.09 2.56
CA THR A 302 -9.24 -13.39 1.86
C THR A 302 -9.73 -12.17 1.07
N LYS A 303 -9.79 -11.00 1.71
CA LYS A 303 -10.19 -9.75 1.04
C LYS A 303 -9.25 -9.40 -0.12
N CYS A 304 -7.95 -9.70 0.01
CA CYS A 304 -6.96 -9.45 -1.05
C CYS A 304 -7.19 -10.39 -2.24
N LEU A 305 -7.37 -11.68 -1.98
CA LEU A 305 -7.65 -12.69 -2.99
C LEU A 305 -8.98 -12.45 -3.71
N GLN A 306 -10.02 -12.02 -2.99
CA GLN A 306 -11.29 -11.59 -3.57
C GLN A 306 -11.11 -10.42 -4.54
N THR A 307 -10.29 -9.43 -4.18
CA THR A 307 -9.99 -8.28 -5.06
C THR A 307 -9.24 -8.76 -6.31
N LEU A 308 -8.23 -9.62 -6.15
CA LEU A 308 -7.49 -10.24 -7.26
C LEU A 308 -8.42 -11.03 -8.19
N LYS A 309 -9.33 -11.85 -7.63
CA LYS A 309 -10.32 -12.61 -8.39
C LYS A 309 -11.17 -11.72 -9.30
N HIS A 310 -11.65 -10.59 -8.80
CA HIS A 310 -12.41 -9.64 -9.60
C HIS A 310 -11.53 -8.96 -10.66
N MET A 311 -10.31 -8.52 -10.31
CA MET A 311 -9.40 -7.91 -11.28
C MET A 311 -9.01 -8.88 -12.42
N TYR A 312 -8.71 -10.14 -12.10
CA TYR A 312 -8.41 -11.15 -13.11
C TYR A 312 -9.59 -11.35 -14.08
N HIS A 313 -10.81 -11.43 -13.54
CA HIS A 313 -12.01 -11.53 -14.37
C HIS A 313 -12.17 -10.30 -15.28
N ASP A 314 -12.04 -9.09 -14.74
CA ASP A 314 -12.20 -7.85 -15.49
C ASP A 314 -11.10 -7.68 -16.56
N LEU A 315 -9.86 -8.06 -16.26
CA LEU A 315 -8.75 -8.02 -17.22
C LEU A 315 -8.90 -9.10 -18.29
N GLN A 316 -9.35 -10.30 -17.94
CA GLN A 316 -9.67 -11.35 -18.89
C GLN A 316 -10.79 -10.93 -19.84
N SER A 317 -11.82 -10.25 -19.35
CA SER A 317 -12.90 -9.70 -20.20
C SER A 317 -12.39 -8.68 -21.23
N LYS A 318 -11.24 -8.06 -20.97
CA LYS A 318 -10.51 -7.15 -21.87
C LYS A 318 -9.44 -7.86 -22.71
N GLY A 319 -9.34 -9.18 -22.65
CA GLY A 319 -8.33 -9.97 -23.36
C GLY A 319 -6.92 -9.91 -22.76
N ILE A 320 -6.76 -9.37 -21.55
CA ILE A 320 -5.47 -9.26 -20.86
C ILE A 320 -5.29 -10.49 -19.96
N GLN A 321 -4.21 -11.26 -20.19
CA GLN A 321 -3.86 -12.40 -19.35
C GLN A 321 -2.88 -12.00 -18.24
N CYS A 322 -3.11 -12.51 -17.04
CA CYS A 322 -2.23 -12.31 -15.90
C CYS A 322 -1.43 -13.60 -15.63
N PRO A 323 -0.08 -13.59 -15.72
CA PRO A 323 0.73 -14.80 -15.71
C PRO A 323 0.65 -15.58 -14.39
N ASN A 324 0.45 -14.90 -13.26
CA ASN A 324 0.41 -15.53 -11.95
C ASN A 324 -1.02 -15.87 -11.51
N GLU A 325 -2.05 -15.69 -12.34
CA GLU A 325 -3.44 -15.93 -11.93
C GLU A 325 -3.61 -17.32 -11.30
N ALA A 326 -3.03 -18.36 -11.91
CA ALA A 326 -3.12 -19.72 -11.41
C ALA A 326 -2.56 -19.90 -9.98
N GLU A 327 -1.46 -19.22 -9.65
CA GLU A 327 -0.88 -19.23 -8.29
C GLU A 327 -1.89 -18.71 -7.27
N PHE A 328 -2.54 -17.58 -7.56
CA PHE A 328 -3.47 -16.95 -6.63
C PHE A 328 -4.82 -17.64 -6.57
N ARG A 329 -5.27 -18.27 -7.66
CA ARG A 329 -6.44 -19.17 -7.62
C ARG A 329 -6.17 -20.37 -6.71
N ALA A 330 -4.96 -20.92 -6.75
CA ALA A 330 -4.58 -22.02 -5.86
C ALA A 330 -4.61 -21.57 -4.38
N TYR A 331 -4.12 -20.38 -4.06
CA TYR A 331 -4.22 -19.84 -2.69
C TYR A 331 -5.67 -19.65 -2.22
N ASP A 332 -6.55 -19.14 -3.08
CA ASP A 332 -7.99 -18.98 -2.79
C ASP A 332 -8.64 -20.34 -2.47
N ILE A 333 -8.36 -21.36 -3.29
CA ILE A 333 -8.83 -22.73 -3.06
C ILE A 333 -8.31 -23.31 -1.74
N LEU A 334 -7.01 -23.14 -1.46
CA LEU A 334 -6.38 -23.64 -0.24
C LEU A 334 -6.99 -23.03 1.02
N LEU A 335 -7.36 -21.74 0.97
CA LEU A 335 -7.97 -21.04 2.09
C LEU A 335 -9.41 -21.48 2.36
N SER A 336 -10.13 -21.88 1.31
CA SER A 336 -11.53 -22.32 1.37
C SER A 336 -11.70 -23.85 1.38
N LEU A 337 -10.66 -24.66 1.59
CA LEU A 337 -10.77 -26.14 1.51
C LEU A 337 -11.85 -26.76 2.41
N THR A 338 -12.22 -26.08 3.49
CA THR A 338 -13.27 -26.52 4.43
C THR A 338 -14.66 -26.00 4.09
N GLU A 339 -14.79 -25.15 3.06
CA GLU A 339 -16.03 -24.53 2.62
C GLU A 339 -16.65 -25.34 1.46
N GLY A 340 -17.97 -25.60 1.52
CA GLY A 340 -18.67 -26.43 0.53
C GLY A 340 -18.66 -25.89 -0.90
N GLU A 341 -18.44 -24.58 -1.08
CA GLU A 341 -18.44 -23.92 -2.40
C GLU A 341 -17.11 -24.09 -3.17
N THR A 342 -16.06 -24.62 -2.55
CA THR A 342 -14.73 -24.76 -3.17
C THR A 342 -14.74 -25.63 -4.42
N LEU A 343 -15.56 -26.69 -4.45
CA LEU A 343 -15.72 -27.53 -5.64
C LEU A 343 -16.38 -26.77 -6.81
N ARG A 344 -17.23 -25.80 -6.53
CA ARG A 344 -17.87 -24.96 -7.54
C ARG A 344 -16.87 -23.95 -8.09
N LEU A 345 -16.09 -23.30 -7.21
CA LEU A 345 -15.01 -22.39 -7.60
C LEU A 345 -14.02 -23.05 -8.57
N VAL A 346 -13.63 -24.30 -8.31
CA VAL A 346 -12.70 -25.04 -9.17
C VAL A 346 -13.32 -25.37 -10.55
N LYS A 347 -14.61 -25.70 -10.61
CA LYS A 347 -15.29 -26.05 -11.88
C LYS A 347 -15.41 -24.87 -12.85
N ASP A 348 -15.53 -23.65 -12.32
CA ASP A 348 -15.71 -22.44 -13.11
C ASP A 348 -14.38 -21.83 -13.61
N LEU A 349 -13.23 -22.39 -13.21
CA LEU A 349 -11.92 -21.93 -13.69
C LEU A 349 -11.64 -22.38 -15.13
N ASN A 350 -10.95 -21.51 -15.88
CA ASN A 350 -10.49 -21.84 -17.23
C ASN A 350 -9.54 -23.04 -17.19
N LYS A 351 -9.67 -23.97 -18.15
CA LYS A 351 -8.85 -25.19 -18.25
C LYS A 351 -7.34 -24.91 -18.19
N ASN A 352 -6.89 -23.80 -18.77
CA ASN A 352 -5.47 -23.42 -18.76
C ASN A 352 -4.95 -23.10 -17.35
N ILE A 353 -5.80 -22.57 -16.47
CA ILE A 353 -5.48 -22.31 -15.07
C ILE A 353 -5.41 -23.65 -14.29
N LEU A 354 -6.35 -24.56 -14.57
CA LEU A 354 -6.44 -25.85 -13.87
C LEU A 354 -5.25 -26.79 -14.13
N ILE A 355 -4.68 -26.75 -15.34
CA ILE A 355 -3.53 -27.60 -15.71
C ILE A 355 -2.17 -26.95 -15.40
N SER A 356 -2.17 -25.71 -14.91
CA SER A 356 -0.94 -24.97 -14.65
C SER A 356 -0.19 -25.55 -13.45
N THR A 357 1.04 -26.02 -13.68
CA THR A 357 2.00 -26.29 -12.59
C THR A 357 2.69 -24.97 -12.23
N CYS A 358 2.31 -24.39 -11.09
CA CYS A 358 2.89 -23.14 -10.57
C CYS A 358 4.41 -23.21 -10.37
#